data_AF-A0A7S1GGX7-F1
#
_entry.id   AF-A0A7S1GGX7-F1
#
_cell.length_a   1.000
_cell.length_b   1.000
_cell.length_c   1.000
_cell.angle_alpha   90.00
_cell.angle_beta   90.00
_cell.angle_gamma   90.00
#
_symmetry.space_group_name_H-M   'P 1'
#
loop_
_entity.id
_entity.type
_entity.pdbx_description
1 polymer ?
#
loop_
_entity_poly.entity_id
_entity_poly.type
_entity_poly.pdbx_seq_one_letter_code
_entity_poly.pdbx_strand_id
1 'polypeptide(L)'
;MSFFVNTLGYVDDDNYFEGMDRVRNLLVGTPKLLLSAVDTGLEPRFQFLHNEIEFELEELQILYEKNPKLLMYSLDENMREKIVFFFILRLHIEPENVRKLLL
;
A
#
# COMPACT_ATOMS: atom_id res chain seq x y z
N MET A 1 1.92 3.62 -14.05
CA MET A 1 0.86 2.70 -14.51
C MET A 1 1.23 1.24 -14.33
N SER A 2 2.38 0.76 -14.84
CA SER A 2 2.81 -0.64 -14.67
C SER A 2 2.73 -1.14 -13.22
N PHE A 3 3.17 -0.35 -12.24
CA PHE A 3 3.08 -0.73 -10.82
C PHE A 3 1.64 -1.03 -10.35
N PHE A 4 0.68 -0.15 -10.63
CA PHE A 4 -0.70 -0.35 -10.17
C PHE A 4 -1.39 -1.52 -10.88
N VAL A 5 -1.06 -1.75 -12.16
CA VAL A 5 -1.66 -2.83 -12.95
C VAL A 5 -1.00 -4.17 -12.63
N ASN A 6 0.33 -4.25 -12.76
CA ASN A 6 1.08 -5.50 -12.70
C ASN A 6 1.50 -5.88 -11.28
N THR A 7 1.82 -4.91 -10.42
CA THR A 7 2.31 -5.19 -9.05
C THR A 7 1.15 -5.25 -8.05
N LEU A 8 0.22 -4.29 -8.12
CA LEU A 8 -0.93 -4.24 -7.21
C LEU A 8 -2.14 -5.01 -7.71
N GLY A 9 -2.10 -5.56 -8.94
CA GLY A 9 -3.17 -6.40 -9.47
C GLY A 9 -4.53 -5.71 -9.61
N TYR A 10 -4.55 -4.40 -9.84
CA TYR A 10 -5.82 -3.67 -9.99
C TYR A 10 -6.62 -4.09 -11.23
N VAL A 11 -5.95 -4.62 -12.24
CA VAL A 11 -6.51 -4.86 -13.58
C VAL A 11 -6.17 -6.28 -13.99
N ASP A 12 -7.19 -7.07 -14.30
CA ASP A 12 -7.12 -8.37 -14.96
C ASP A 12 -8.00 -8.37 -16.23
N ASP A 13 -8.01 -9.51 -16.95
CA ASP A 13 -8.77 -9.66 -18.21
C ASP A 13 -10.29 -9.52 -18.01
N ASP A 14 -10.80 -9.86 -16.82
CA ASP A 14 -12.24 -9.88 -16.51
C ASP A 14 -12.74 -8.54 -15.93
N ASN A 15 -11.87 -7.73 -15.32
CA ASN A 15 -12.21 -6.49 -14.61
C ASN A 15 -11.59 -5.22 -15.22
N TYR A 16 -11.00 -5.30 -16.42
CA TYR A 16 -10.13 -4.27 -16.98
C TYR A 16 -10.62 -2.82 -16.81
N PHE A 17 -11.89 -2.56 -17.15
CA PHE A 17 -12.47 -1.21 -17.07
C PHE A 17 -12.63 -0.73 -15.62
N GLU A 18 -13.14 -1.59 -14.74
CA GLU A 18 -13.32 -1.28 -13.32
C GLU A 18 -11.97 -1.05 -12.64
N GLY A 19 -11.00 -1.93 -12.89
CA GLY A 19 -9.65 -1.81 -12.39
C GLY A 19 -8.98 -0.49 -12.80
N MET A 20 -9.12 -0.11 -14.08
CA MET A 20 -8.60 1.16 -14.57
C MET A 20 -9.29 2.37 -13.96
N ASP A 21 -10.59 2.29 -13.69
CA ASP A 21 -11.33 3.36 -13.03
C ASP A 21 -10.87 3.53 -11.57
N ARG A 22 -10.60 2.44 -10.85
CA ARG A 22 -10.02 2.47 -9.50
C ARG A 22 -8.65 3.13 -9.49
N VAL A 23 -7.74 2.72 -10.38
CA VAL A 23 -6.41 3.33 -10.52
C VAL A 23 -6.51 4.81 -10.89
N ARG A 24 -7.43 5.18 -11.80
CA ARG A 24 -7.66 6.58 -12.17
C ARG A 24 -8.12 7.39 -10.96
N ASN A 25 -9.11 6.90 -10.21
CA ASN A 25 -9.66 7.59 -9.05
C ASN A 25 -8.59 7.79 -7.97
N LEU A 26 -7.73 6.78 -7.75
CA LEU A 26 -6.60 6.87 -6.82
C LEU A 26 -5.63 7.99 -7.21
N LEU A 27 -5.22 8.03 -8.48
CA LEU A 27 -4.23 8.99 -8.98
C LEU A 27 -4.79 10.41 -9.08
N VAL A 28 -6.04 10.57 -9.53
CA VAL A 28 -6.72 11.88 -9.61
C VAL A 28 -7.02 12.41 -8.21
N GLY A 29 -7.45 11.53 -7.30
CA GLY A 29 -7.73 11.89 -5.91
C GLY A 29 -6.47 12.22 -5.10
N THR A 30 -5.32 11.66 -5.48
CA THR A 30 -4.04 11.95 -4.81
C THR A 30 -2.91 12.22 -5.82
N PRO A 31 -2.91 13.39 -6.49
CA PRO A 31 -1.93 13.72 -7.51
C PRO A 31 -0.48 13.71 -7.01
N LYS A 32 -0.28 13.91 -5.70
CA LYS A 32 1.04 13.86 -5.07
C LYS A 32 1.72 12.49 -5.16
N LEU A 33 0.99 11.41 -5.44
CA LEU A 33 1.58 10.10 -5.73
C LEU A 33 2.50 10.13 -6.94
N LEU A 34 2.29 11.07 -7.88
CA LEU A 34 3.16 11.27 -9.04
C LEU A 34 4.57 11.77 -8.67
N LEU A 35 4.77 12.23 -7.44
CA LEU A 35 6.08 12.64 -6.92
C LEU A 35 6.90 11.46 -6.39
N SER A 36 6.25 10.31 -6.14
CA SER A 36 6.95 9.10 -5.70
C SER A 36 7.50 8.35 -6.90
N ALA A 37 8.82 8.15 -6.92
CA ALA A 37 9.44 7.20 -7.84
C ALA A 37 8.92 5.78 -7.58
N VAL A 38 8.78 4.99 -8.64
CA VAL A 38 8.23 3.62 -8.53
C VAL A 38 9.22 2.73 -7.78
N ASP A 39 10.46 2.66 -8.28
CA ASP A 39 11.55 1.78 -7.84
C ASP A 39 12.07 2.10 -6.44
N THR A 40 12.16 3.38 -6.10
CA THR A 40 12.71 3.84 -4.80
C THR A 40 11.63 4.29 -3.82
N GLY A 41 10.36 4.28 -4.23
CA GLY A 41 9.25 4.79 -3.44
C GLY A 41 8.10 3.82 -3.33
N LEU A 42 7.33 3.64 -4.39
CA LEU A 42 6.10 2.85 -4.35
C LEU A 42 6.37 1.36 -4.09
N GLU A 43 7.33 0.80 -4.83
CA GLU A 43 7.66 -0.63 -4.79
C GLU A 43 8.23 -1.07 -3.43
N PRO A 44 9.21 -0.37 -2.81
CA PRO A 44 9.70 -0.76 -1.50
C PRO A 44 8.62 -0.69 -0.40
N ARG A 45 7.69 0.28 -0.49
CA ARG A 45 6.57 0.42 0.47
C ARG A 45 5.55 -0.70 0.32
N PHE A 46 5.25 -1.06 -0.92
CA PHE A 46 4.43 -2.22 -1.24
C PHE A 46 5.07 -3.51 -0.74
N GLN A 47 6.34 -3.75 -1.08
CA GLN A 47 7.06 -4.97 -0.67
C GLN A 47 7.12 -5.11 0.85
N PHE A 48 7.33 -4.01 1.58
CA PHE A 48 7.29 -4.04 3.03
C PHE A 48 5.91 -4.50 3.55
N LEU A 49 4.82 -3.89 3.08
CA LEU A 49 3.48 -4.27 3.57
C LEU A 49 3.07 -5.68 3.12
N HIS A 50 3.34 -6.06 1.88
CA HIS A 50 2.98 -7.36 1.34
C HIS A 50 3.87 -8.49 1.89
N ASN A 51 5.19 -8.35 1.82
CA ASN A 51 6.10 -9.45 2.13
C ASN A 51 6.47 -9.54 3.61
N GLU A 52 6.55 -8.41 4.31
CA GLU A 52 7.00 -8.39 5.72
C GLU A 52 5.84 -8.28 6.70
N ILE A 53 4.79 -7.55 6.34
CA ILE A 53 3.58 -7.41 7.15
C ILE A 53 2.49 -8.38 6.71
N GLU A 54 2.69 -9.14 5.63
CA GLU A 54 1.81 -10.21 5.14
C GLU A 54 0.38 -9.72 4.85
N PHE A 55 0.26 -8.54 4.23
CA PHE A 55 -1.01 -8.13 3.63
C PHE A 55 -1.23 -8.83 2.29
N GLU A 56 -2.45 -9.28 2.06
CA GLU A 56 -2.86 -9.76 0.74
C GLU A 56 -3.03 -8.58 -0.24
N LEU A 57 -2.96 -8.87 -1.55
CA LEU A 57 -3.08 -7.84 -2.59
C LEU A 57 -4.41 -7.07 -2.50
N GLU A 58 -5.52 -7.77 -2.29
CA GLU A 58 -6.85 -7.17 -2.16
C GLU A 58 -6.93 -6.24 -0.95
N GLU A 59 -6.33 -6.62 0.18
CA GLU A 59 -6.26 -5.80 1.39
C GLU A 59 -5.45 -4.52 1.14
N LEU A 60 -4.34 -4.62 0.41
CA LEU A 60 -3.52 -3.47 0.04
C LEU A 60 -4.27 -2.52 -0.89
N GLN A 61 -5.02 -3.04 -1.87
CA GLN A 61 -5.83 -2.20 -2.73
C GLN A 61 -6.87 -1.40 -1.92
N ILE A 62 -7.56 -2.05 -0.98
CA ILE A 62 -8.53 -1.40 -0.07
C ILE A 62 -7.83 -0.34 0.78
N LEU A 63 -6.67 -0.69 1.36
CA LEU A 63 -5.87 0.21 2.18
C LEU A 63 -5.45 1.48 1.42
N TYR A 64 -4.97 1.33 0.19
CA TYR A 64 -4.50 2.46 -0.62
C TYR A 64 -5.64 3.31 -1.15
N GLU A 65 -6.81 2.74 -1.43
CA GLU A 65 -7.99 3.53 -1.80
C GLU A 65 -8.51 4.36 -0.62
N LYS A 66 -8.52 3.79 0.59
CA LYS A 66 -8.92 4.51 1.81
C LYS A 66 -7.89 5.56 2.22
N ASN A 67 -6.60 5.24 2.12
CA ASN A 67 -5.52 6.12 2.56
C ASN A 67 -4.31 6.09 1.61
N PRO A 68 -4.41 6.73 0.43
CA PRO A 68 -3.35 6.75 -0.58
C PRO A 68 -2.04 7.39 -0.09
N LYS A 69 -2.09 8.23 0.96
CA LYS A 69 -0.91 8.89 1.52
C LYS A 69 0.07 7.90 2.17
N LEU A 70 -0.35 6.67 2.49
CA LEU A 70 0.55 5.63 2.98
C LEU A 70 1.70 5.35 2.01
N LEU A 71 1.43 5.41 0.70
CA LEU A 71 2.44 5.25 -0.35
C LEU A 71 3.43 6.43 -0.45
N MET A 72 3.26 7.46 0.38
CA MET A 72 4.14 8.63 0.44
C MET A 72 4.95 8.72 1.73
N TYR A 73 4.69 7.87 2.73
CA TYR A 73 5.43 7.92 3.98
C TYR A 73 6.86 7.40 3.82
N SER A 74 7.77 7.92 4.64
CA SER A 74 9.12 7.35 4.74
C SER A 74 8.99 5.89 5.17
N LEU A 75 9.62 4.97 4.42
CA LEU A 75 9.56 3.56 4.73
C LEU A 75 10.16 3.30 6.12
N ASP A 76 11.38 3.80 6.34
CA ASP A 76 12.11 3.53 7.57
C ASP A 76 11.66 4.42 8.72
N GLU A 77 11.61 5.74 8.51
CA GLU A 77 11.34 6.71 9.59
C GLU A 77 9.86 6.76 10.01
N ASN A 78 8.95 6.17 9.24
CA ASN A 78 7.52 6.22 9.55
C ASN A 78 6.88 4.84 9.56
N MET A 79 6.92 4.10 8.44
CA MET A 79 6.19 2.83 8.34
C MET A 79 6.81 1.77 9.26
N ARG A 80 8.12 1.50 9.15
CA ARG A 80 8.81 0.54 10.02
C ARG A 80 8.78 0.96 11.48
N GLU A 81 9.07 2.23 11.76
CA GLU A 81 9.04 2.77 13.13
C GLU A 81 7.69 2.55 13.81
N LYS A 82 6.58 2.82 13.10
CA LYS A 82 5.25 2.68 13.72
C LYS A 82 4.74 1.25 13.71
N ILE A 83 4.88 0.54 12.60
CA ILE A 83 4.29 -0.79 12.42
C ILE A 83 5.10 -1.82 13.18
N VAL A 84 6.41 -1.88 12.95
CA VAL A 84 7.28 -2.89 13.54
C VAL A 84 7.70 -2.50 14.95
N PHE A 85 8.37 -1.36 15.10
CA PHE A 85 8.96 -1.01 16.39
C PHE A 85 7.91 -0.64 17.43
N PHE A 86 6.95 0.20 17.08
CA PHE A 86 5.94 0.65 18.04
C PHE A 86 4.82 -0.37 18.25
N PHE A 87 4.06 -0.77 17.22
CA PHE A 87 2.92 -1.67 17.42
C PHE A 87 3.34 -3.10 17.77
N ILE A 88 4.21 -3.71 16.97
CA ILE A 88 4.57 -5.13 17.17
C ILE A 88 5.54 -5.29 18.35
N LEU A 89 6.69 -4.62 18.32
CA LEU A 89 7.74 -4.87 19.31
C LEU A 89 7.46 -4.21 20.67
N ARG A 90 6.98 -2.95 20.67
CA ARG A 90 6.81 -2.18 21.91
C ARG A 90 5.47 -2.43 22.59
N LEU A 91 4.39 -2.55 21.81
CA LEU A 91 3.05 -2.80 22.35
C LEU A 91 2.64 -4.28 22.33
N HIS A 92 3.47 -5.17 21.76
CA HIS A 92 3.20 -6.60 21.66
C HIS A 92 1.87 -6.91 20.96
N ILE A 93 1.53 -6.13 19.93
CA ILE A 93 0.35 -6.37 19.10
C ILE A 93 0.75 -7.36 18.01
N GLU A 94 0.03 -8.48 17.93
CA GLU A 94 0.22 -9.47 16.87
C GLU A 94 0.10 -8.83 15.47
N PRO A 95 0.95 -9.20 14.49
CA PRO A 95 0.94 -8.62 13.15
C PRO A 95 -0.45 -8.61 12.48
N GLU A 96 -1.23 -9.68 12.65
CA GLU A 96 -2.59 -9.77 12.14
C GLU A 96 -3.51 -8.66 12.70
N ASN A 97 -3.36 -8.32 13.99
CA ASN A 97 -4.14 -7.24 14.61
C ASN A 97 -3.65 -5.87 14.16
N VAL A 98 -2.36 -5.71 13.85
CA VAL A 98 -1.85 -4.49 13.22
C VAL A 98 -2.40 -4.34 11.80
N ARG A 99 -2.52 -5.42 11.02
CA ARG A 99 -3.17 -5.39 9.70
C ARG A 99 -4.62 -4.90 9.80
N LYS A 100 -5.38 -5.48 10.72
CA LYS A 100 -6.78 -5.06 11.00
C LYS A 100 -6.91 -3.61 11.44
N LEU A 101 -5.90 -3.06 12.14
CA LEU A 101 -5.89 -1.65 12.55
C LEU A 101 -5.73 -0.69 11.37
N LEU A 102 -5.03 -1.13 10.32
CA LEU A 102 -4.73 -0.29 9.16
C LEU A 102 -5.87 -0.30 8.12
N LEU A 103 -6.69 -1.37 8.05
CA LEU A 103 -7.83 -1.53 7.13
C LEU A 103 -9.08 -0.77 7.56
#